data_AF-A0A7X5IQ75-F1
#
_entry.id   AF-A0A7X5IQ75-F1
#
_cell.length_a   1.000
_cell.length_b   1.000
_cell.length_c   1.000
_cell.angle_alpha   90.00
_cell.angle_beta   90.00
_cell.angle_gamma   90.00
#
_symmetry.space_group_name_H-M   'P 1'
#
loop_
_entity.id
_entity.type
_entity.pdbx_description
1 polymer ?
#
loop_
_entity_poly.entity_id
_entity_poly.type
_entity_poly.pdbx_seq_one_letter_code
_entity_poly.pdbx_strand_id
1 'polypeptide(L)'
;MQDPVVMVKYLLLGFLYGIPSERQIEARCADSNAFRWYLGIDLDERVPDHSTISQLRRRKPAFRKVFRRLFEEVVRQCVEKCLVSGRLAVTDSTHVKANASKSSGLEIDVQEEVGNYWERLDAYEEEGLEELKRRTGKRRAKRAKQIKKTSAALIRR
;
A
#
# COMPACT_ATOMS: atom_id res chain seq x y z
N MET A 1 13.44 0.68 17.26
CA MET A 1 13.18 1.16 15.88
C MET A 1 12.83 -0.08 15.08
N GLN A 2 11.64 -0.16 14.46
CA GLN A 2 11.27 -1.34 13.65
C GLN A 2 12.25 -1.52 12.48
N ASP A 3 12.51 -2.77 12.08
CA ASP A 3 13.41 -3.11 10.97
C ASP A 3 12.88 -2.55 9.63
N PRO A 4 13.67 -1.76 8.88
CA PRO A 4 13.25 -1.23 7.58
C PRO A 4 12.87 -2.33 6.56
N VAL A 5 13.45 -3.52 6.64
CA VAL A 5 13.11 -4.66 5.77
C VAL A 5 11.67 -5.11 6.04
N VAL A 6 11.29 -5.23 7.31
CA VAL A 6 9.93 -5.61 7.73
C VAL A 6 8.92 -4.56 7.26
N MET A 7 9.24 -3.26 7.37
CA MET A 7 8.36 -2.18 6.90
C MET A 7 8.09 -2.24 5.40
N VAL A 8 9.13 -2.55 4.61
CA VAL A 8 9.00 -2.71 3.16
C VAL A 8 8.15 -3.94 2.83
N LYS A 9 8.45 -5.09 3.43
CA LYS A 9 7.68 -6.32 3.26
C LYS A 9 6.20 -6.12 3.62
N TYR A 10 5.93 -5.40 4.71
CA TYR A 10 4.57 -5.07 5.15
C TYR A 10 3.77 -4.33 4.07
N LEU A 11 4.34 -3.29 3.48
CA LEU A 11 3.68 -2.53 2.43
C LEU A 11 3.57 -3.32 1.12
N LEU A 12 4.55 -4.18 0.84
CA LEU A 12 4.52 -5.07 -0.32
C LEU A 12 3.41 -6.13 -0.19
N LEU A 13 3.19 -6.70 1.00
CA LEU A 13 2.03 -7.56 1.28
C LEU A 13 0.72 -6.84 0.99
N GLY A 14 0.59 -5.61 1.50
CA GLY A 14 -0.59 -4.79 1.25
C GLY A 14 -0.86 -4.59 -0.23
N PHE A 15 0.18 -4.25 -0.99
CA PHE A 15 0.10 -4.07 -2.44
C PHE A 15 -0.29 -5.37 -3.17
N LEU A 16 0.42 -6.47 -2.90
CA LEU A 16 0.23 -7.75 -3.60
C LEU A 16 -1.16 -8.37 -3.36
N TYR A 17 -1.70 -8.23 -2.15
CA TYR A 17 -3.03 -8.74 -1.80
C TYR A 17 -4.14 -7.70 -1.98
N GLY A 18 -3.83 -6.52 -2.55
CA GLY A 18 -4.81 -5.46 -2.79
C GLY A 18 -5.46 -4.91 -1.51
N ILE A 19 -4.79 -5.03 -0.36
CA ILE A 19 -5.33 -4.60 0.94
C ILE A 19 -5.27 -3.07 1.01
N PRO A 20 -6.43 -2.39 1.13
CA PRO A 20 -6.51 -0.95 0.93
C PRO A 20 -6.17 -0.09 2.16
N SER A 21 -5.76 -0.67 3.29
CA SER A 21 -5.50 0.07 4.53
C SER A 21 -4.38 -0.53 5.34
N GLU A 22 -3.47 0.30 5.88
CA GLU A 22 -2.44 -0.17 6.80
C GLU A 22 -3.03 -0.85 8.04
N ARG A 23 -4.21 -0.45 8.52
CA ARG A 23 -4.90 -1.13 9.64
C ARG A 23 -5.35 -2.53 9.28
N GLN A 24 -5.85 -2.70 8.05
CA GLN A 24 -6.26 -4.01 7.57
C GLN A 24 -5.05 -4.91 7.34
N ILE A 25 -3.92 -4.36 6.85
CA ILE A 25 -2.68 -5.12 6.77
C ILE A 25 -2.26 -5.59 8.17
N GLU A 26 -2.32 -4.72 9.18
CA GLU A 26 -1.97 -5.08 10.56
C GLU A 26 -2.84 -6.23 11.07
N ALA A 27 -4.16 -6.13 10.90
CA ALA A 27 -5.09 -7.18 11.28
C ALA A 27 -4.80 -8.50 10.54
N ARG A 28 -4.52 -8.44 9.24
CA ARG A 28 -4.17 -9.63 8.45
C ARG A 28 -2.84 -10.24 8.90
N CYS A 29 -1.87 -9.43 9.28
CA CYS A 29 -0.62 -9.90 9.87
C CYS A 29 -0.82 -10.52 11.25
N ALA A 30 -1.80 -10.04 12.03
CA ALA A 30 -2.12 -10.63 13.33
C ALA A 30 -2.77 -12.01 13.19
N ASP A 31 -3.65 -12.17 12.19
CA ASP A 31 -4.48 -13.38 12.03
C ASP A 31 -3.84 -14.46 11.13
N SER A 32 -2.91 -14.09 10.24
CA SER A 32 -2.36 -15.01 9.23
C SER A 32 -0.91 -15.40 9.50
N ASN A 33 -0.68 -16.71 9.75
CA ASN A 33 0.67 -17.26 9.89
C ASN A 33 1.50 -17.08 8.62
N ALA A 34 0.89 -17.13 7.44
CA ALA A 34 1.61 -16.91 6.18
C ALA A 34 2.16 -15.47 6.09
N PHE A 35 1.42 -14.49 6.60
CA PHE A 35 1.85 -13.09 6.59
C PHE A 35 2.97 -12.87 7.60
N ARG A 36 2.88 -13.47 8.79
CA ARG A 36 3.96 -13.45 9.79
C ARG A 36 5.24 -14.10 9.25
N TRP A 37 5.11 -15.29 8.67
CA TRP A 37 6.23 -16.00 8.04
C TRP A 37 6.92 -15.16 6.97
N TYR A 38 6.14 -14.50 6.10
CA TYR A 38 6.70 -13.62 5.08
C TYR A 38 7.44 -12.42 5.67
N LEU A 39 6.86 -11.79 6.70
CA LEU A 39 7.50 -10.69 7.43
C LEU A 39 8.78 -11.15 8.14
N GLY A 40 8.86 -12.43 8.51
CA GLY A 40 9.97 -12.99 9.29
C GLY A 40 9.85 -12.66 10.78
N ILE A 41 8.62 -12.56 11.29
CA ILE A 41 8.32 -12.32 12.69
C ILE A 41 7.74 -13.59 13.33
N ASP A 42 8.06 -13.82 14.60
CA ASP A 42 7.58 -14.98 15.34
C ASP A 42 6.11 -14.86 15.74
N LEU A 43 5.52 -15.97 16.21
CA LEU A 43 4.10 -16.03 16.60
C LEU A 43 3.80 -15.20 17.86
N ASP A 44 4.76 -15.10 18.77
CA ASP A 44 4.73 -14.31 20.00
C ASP A 44 5.21 -12.87 19.80
N GLU A 45 5.83 -12.57 18.66
CA GLU A 45 6.22 -11.21 18.33
C GLU A 45 5.02 -10.35 17.94
N ARG A 46 5.08 -9.07 18.34
CA ARG A 46 4.07 -8.08 17.99
C ARG A 46 4.19 -7.68 16.52
N VAL A 47 3.06 -7.69 15.82
CA VAL A 47 2.98 -7.23 14.43
C VAL A 47 3.30 -5.73 14.29
N PRO A 48 3.82 -5.28 13.13
CA PRO A 48 4.07 -3.87 12.90
C PRO A 48 2.80 -3.03 13.02
N ASP A 49 2.84 -2.05 13.92
CA ASP A 49 1.75 -1.11 14.16
C ASP A 49 1.47 -0.22 12.93
N HIS A 50 0.20 -0.17 12.49
CA HIS A 50 -0.22 0.55 11.30
C HIS A 50 0.17 2.03 11.35
N SER A 51 0.18 2.64 12.54
CA SER A 51 0.41 4.08 12.71
C SER A 51 1.88 4.42 12.48
N THR A 52 2.79 3.47 12.74
CA THR A 52 4.22 3.61 12.46
C THR A 52 4.46 3.64 10.96
N ILE A 53 3.86 2.71 10.22
CA ILE A 53 3.97 2.63 8.75
C ILE A 53 3.36 3.86 8.08
N SER A 54 2.15 4.25 8.51
CA SER A 54 1.46 5.44 8.03
C SER A 54 2.27 6.72 8.29
N GLN A 55 2.92 6.84 9.46
CA GLN A 55 3.81 7.96 9.76
C GLN A 55 5.08 7.95 8.90
N LEU A 56 5.72 6.79 8.69
CA LEU A 56 6.89 6.67 7.82
C LEU A 56 6.56 7.17 6.40
N ARG A 57 5.46 6.66 5.84
CA ARG A 57 5.00 6.97 4.49
C ARG A 57 4.73 8.46 4.30
N ARG A 58 4.16 9.13 5.30
CA ARG A 58 3.86 10.57 5.24
C ARG A 58 5.03 11.49 5.59
N ARG A 59 5.87 11.10 6.54
CA ARG A 59 6.97 11.95 7.05
C ARG A 59 8.25 11.85 6.23
N LYS A 60 8.42 10.75 5.48
CA LYS A 60 9.64 10.49 4.71
C LYS A 60 9.28 10.32 3.23
N PRO A 61 9.18 11.42 2.45
CA PRO A 61 8.93 11.33 1.01
C PRO A 61 9.99 10.50 0.27
N ALA A 62 11.23 10.49 0.77
CA ALA A 62 12.31 9.64 0.25
C ALA A 62 11.98 8.15 0.35
N PHE A 63 11.22 7.73 1.37
CA PHE A 63 10.82 6.33 1.54
C PHE A 63 9.94 5.85 0.37
N ARG A 64 8.96 6.65 -0.08
CA ARG A 64 8.15 6.31 -1.26
C ARG A 64 9.01 6.12 -2.51
N LYS A 65 10.03 6.97 -2.70
CA LYS A 65 10.97 6.86 -3.84
C LYS A 65 11.82 5.59 -3.75
N VAL A 66 12.33 5.27 -2.57
CA VAL A 66 13.14 4.06 -2.33
C VAL A 66 12.30 2.80 -2.53
N PHE A 67 11.09 2.77 -1.95
CA PHE A 67 10.17 1.65 -2.11
C PHE A 67 9.84 1.40 -3.58
N ARG A 68 9.52 2.46 -4.33
CA ARG A 68 9.25 2.34 -5.76
C ARG A 68 10.44 1.77 -6.53
N ARG A 69 11.66 2.29 -6.28
CA ARG A 69 12.88 1.77 -6.92
C ARG A 69 13.11 0.30 -6.62
N LEU A 70 12.88 -0.11 -5.37
CA LEU A 70 12.99 -1.52 -4.99
C LEU A 70 11.96 -2.38 -5.72
N PHE A 71 10.71 -1.92 -5.78
CA PHE A 71 9.65 -2.63 -6.48
C PHE A 71 9.98 -2.78 -7.98
N GLU A 72 10.38 -1.69 -8.63
CA GLU A 72 10.84 -1.69 -10.03
C GLU A 72 12.00 -2.67 -10.24
N GLU A 73 12.95 -2.72 -9.32
CA GLU A 73 14.09 -3.65 -9.38
C GLU A 73 13.67 -5.12 -9.23
N VAL A 74 12.73 -5.42 -8.33
CA VAL A 74 12.16 -6.78 -8.19
C VAL A 74 11.45 -7.18 -9.48
N VAL A 75 10.62 -6.30 -10.05
CA VAL A 75 9.93 -6.57 -11.31
C VAL A 75 10.93 -6.77 -12.45
N ARG A 76 11.97 -5.93 -12.54
CA ARG A 76 13.05 -6.06 -13.52
C ARG A 76 13.70 -7.45 -13.46
N GLN A 77 14.04 -7.92 -12.27
CA GLN A 77 14.60 -9.27 -12.07
C GLN A 77 13.62 -10.38 -12.45
N CYS A 78 12.33 -10.21 -12.18
CA CYS A 78 11.30 -11.17 -12.62
C CYS A 78 11.22 -11.25 -14.15
N VAL A 79 11.34 -10.12 -14.83
CA VAL A 79 11.37 -10.06 -16.31
C VAL A 79 12.63 -10.75 -16.84
N GLU A 80 13.81 -10.47 -16.28
CA GLU A 80 15.07 -11.10 -16.68
C GLU A 80 15.06 -12.62 -16.50
N LYS A 81 14.38 -13.11 -15.45
CA LYS A 81 14.20 -14.54 -15.19
C LYS A 81 13.03 -15.18 -15.93
N CYS A 82 12.41 -14.46 -16.88
CA CYS A 82 11.24 -14.89 -17.64
C CYS A 82 10.02 -15.30 -16.79
N LEU A 83 9.92 -14.79 -15.55
CA LEU A 83 8.77 -15.01 -14.67
C LEU A 83 7.58 -14.11 -15.04
N VAL A 84 7.86 -12.97 -15.68
CA VAL A 84 6.85 -12.01 -16.14
C VAL A 84 7.24 -11.54 -17.55
N SER A 85 6.34 -11.67 -18.53
CA SER A 85 6.61 -11.22 -19.92
C SER A 85 6.07 -9.82 -20.23
N GLY A 86 5.18 -9.28 -19.37
CA GLY A 86 4.55 -7.97 -19.54
C GLY A 86 3.57 -7.87 -20.72
N ARG A 87 3.32 -8.97 -21.45
CA ARG A 87 2.50 -8.97 -22.68
C ARG A 87 1.01 -9.22 -22.45
N LEU A 88 0.67 -9.99 -21.42
CA LEU A 88 -0.69 -10.40 -21.13
C LEU A 88 -0.83 -10.69 -19.63
N ALA A 89 -1.75 -10.01 -18.96
CA ALA A 89 -2.18 -10.35 -17.61
C ALA A 89 -3.50 -11.11 -17.71
N VAL A 90 -3.50 -12.41 -17.39
CA VAL A 90 -4.72 -13.22 -17.32
C VAL A 90 -4.99 -13.51 -15.85
N THR A 91 -6.17 -13.12 -15.37
CA THR A 91 -6.64 -13.44 -14.02
C THR A 91 -7.81 -14.41 -14.15
N ASP A 92 -7.71 -15.59 -13.54
CA ASP A 92 -8.85 -16.50 -13.41
C ASP A 92 -9.77 -15.99 -12.30
N SER A 93 -11.01 -15.65 -12.65
CA SER A 93 -12.00 -15.10 -11.73
C SER A 93 -13.25 -15.98 -11.75
N THR A 94 -13.64 -16.50 -10.58
CA THR A 94 -14.95 -17.14 -10.43
C THR A 94 -16.05 -16.09 -10.38
N HIS A 95 -16.91 -16.05 -11.40
CA HIS A 95 -18.10 -15.19 -11.39
C HIS A 95 -19.12 -15.71 -10.37
N VAL A 96 -19.40 -14.91 -9.33
CA VAL A 96 -20.48 -15.16 -8.38
C VAL A 96 -21.73 -14.43 -8.85
N LYS A 97 -22.89 -15.11 -8.87
CA LYS A 97 -24.16 -14.53 -9.30
C LYS A 97 -24.63 -13.48 -8.28
N ALA A 98 -24.47 -12.21 -8.62
CA ALA A 98 -25.04 -11.11 -7.86
C ALA A 98 -26.55 -10.96 -8.15
N ASN A 99 -27.31 -10.46 -7.18
CA ASN A 99 -28.69 -10.00 -7.41
C ASN A 99 -28.67 -8.62 -8.11
N ALA A 100 -28.10 -8.59 -9.31
CA ALA A 100 -27.96 -7.41 -10.14
C ALA A 100 -28.46 -7.71 -11.56
N SER A 101 -29.08 -6.73 -12.21
CA SER A 101 -29.55 -6.91 -13.59
C SER A 101 -28.35 -7.11 -14.53
N LYS A 102 -28.45 -8.07 -15.45
CA LYS A 102 -27.43 -8.26 -16.50
C LYS A 102 -27.33 -7.04 -17.43
N SER A 103 -28.40 -6.23 -17.53
CA SER A 103 -28.43 -5.01 -18.34
C SER A 103 -27.75 -3.80 -17.69
N SER A 104 -27.39 -3.88 -16.40
CA SER A 104 -26.71 -2.80 -15.68
C SER A 104 -25.20 -3.03 -15.56
N GLY A 105 -24.63 -3.95 -16.35
CA GLY A 105 -23.19 -4.16 -16.40
C GLY A 105 -22.51 -2.95 -17.04
N LEU A 106 -21.58 -2.34 -16.32
CA LEU A 106 -20.69 -1.31 -16.85
C LEU A 106 -19.33 -1.95 -17.12
N GLU A 107 -18.87 -1.88 -18.36
CA GLU A 107 -17.46 -2.12 -18.67
C GLU A 107 -16.67 -0.88 -18.23
N ILE A 108 -15.78 -1.09 -17.26
CA ILE A 108 -14.91 -0.04 -16.74
C ILE A 108 -13.49 -0.44 -17.13
N ASP A 109 -12.87 0.35 -18.00
CA ASP A 109 -11.44 0.24 -18.24
C ASP A 109 -10.71 0.87 -17.05
N VAL A 110 -10.23 0.01 -16.14
CA VAL A 110 -9.48 0.46 -14.97
C VAL A 110 -8.00 0.40 -15.30
N GLN A 111 -7.43 1.55 -15.67
CA GLN A 111 -5.97 1.72 -15.70
C GLN A 111 -5.49 1.97 -14.27
N GLU A 112 -5.20 0.90 -13.51
CA GLU A 112 -4.50 1.05 -12.24
C GLU A 112 -3.02 1.33 -12.50
N GLU A 113 -2.62 2.61 -12.44
CA GLU A 113 -1.21 2.96 -12.33
C GLU A 113 -0.66 2.53 -10.96
N VAL A 114 0.60 2.08 -10.90
CA VAL A 114 1.29 1.72 -9.64
C VAL A 114 1.27 2.87 -8.60
N GLY A 115 1.06 4.12 -9.04
CA GLY A 115 0.86 5.29 -8.19
C GLY A 115 -0.41 5.25 -7.34
N ASN A 116 -1.46 4.56 -7.79
CA ASN A 116 -2.80 4.59 -7.20
C ASN A 116 -2.86 3.95 -5.81
N TYR A 117 -1.98 2.98 -5.53
CA TYR A 117 -1.99 2.30 -4.24
C TYR A 117 -1.70 3.24 -3.07
N TRP A 118 -0.78 4.20 -3.25
CA TRP A 118 -0.46 5.17 -2.20
C TRP A 118 -1.61 6.10 -1.88
N GLU A 119 -2.36 6.49 -2.92
CA GLU A 119 -3.53 7.35 -2.82
C GLU A 119 -4.68 6.62 -2.14
N ARG A 120 -4.89 5.34 -2.48
CA ARG A 120 -5.82 4.46 -1.75
C ARG A 120 -5.50 4.43 -0.27
N LEU A 121 -4.25 4.14 0.12
CA LEU A 121 -3.85 4.14 1.53
C LEU A 121 -4.05 5.52 2.21
N ASP A 122 -3.79 6.63 1.50
CA ASP A 122 -4.04 7.98 2.02
C ASP A 122 -5.53 8.26 2.24
N ALA A 123 -6.39 7.88 1.29
CA ALA A 123 -7.84 8.07 1.36
C ALA A 123 -8.46 7.27 2.51
N TYR A 124 -8.14 5.97 2.61
CA TYR A 124 -8.64 5.11 3.68
C TYR A 124 -8.27 5.60 5.08
N GLU A 125 -7.06 6.12 5.26
CA GLU A 125 -6.73 6.68 6.56
C GLU A 125 -7.41 8.02 6.84
N GLU A 126 -7.63 8.86 5.82
CA GLU A 126 -8.41 10.10 5.99
C GLU A 126 -9.85 9.79 6.41
N GLU A 127 -10.51 8.82 5.75
CA GLU A 127 -11.84 8.33 6.15
C GLU A 127 -11.86 7.84 7.59
N GLY A 128 -10.90 6.99 7.97
CA GLY A 128 -10.81 6.48 9.34
C GLY A 128 -10.53 7.55 10.38
N LEU A 129 -9.86 8.66 10.02
CA LEU A 129 -9.67 9.81 10.91
C LEU A 129 -10.96 10.63 11.07
N GLU A 130 -11.76 10.80 10.01
CA GLU A 130 -13.06 11.46 10.10
C GLU A 130 -14.05 10.65 10.93
N GLU A 131 -14.07 9.33 10.77
CA GLU A 131 -14.91 8.47 11.59
C GLU A 131 -14.53 8.55 13.08
N LEU A 132 -13.23 8.57 13.39
CA LEU A 132 -12.75 8.73 14.75
C LEU A 132 -13.14 10.10 15.34
N LYS A 133 -13.09 11.16 14.53
CA LYS A 133 -13.59 12.49 14.91
C LYS A 133 -15.08 12.46 15.24
N ARG A 134 -15.89 11.81 14.38
CA ARG A 134 -17.34 11.66 14.60
C ARG A 134 -17.64 10.95 15.93
N ARG A 135 -16.90 9.89 16.24
CA ARG A 135 -17.12 9.07 17.45
C ARG A 135 -16.64 9.71 18.74
N THR A 136 -15.47 10.35 18.71
CA THR A 136 -14.78 10.81 19.94
C THR A 136 -14.81 12.32 20.14
N GLY A 137 -15.32 13.07 19.15
CA GLY A 137 -15.27 14.55 19.11
C GLY A 137 -13.85 15.12 18.94
N LYS A 138 -12.82 14.27 19.03
CA LYS A 138 -11.42 14.67 19.00
C LYS A 138 -10.81 14.27 17.66
N ARG A 139 -10.24 15.25 16.95
CA ARG A 139 -9.36 15.00 15.80
C ARG A 139 -7.97 15.49 16.14
N ARG A 140 -6.95 14.63 15.96
CA ARG A 140 -5.57 15.12 15.89
C ARG A 140 -5.46 16.04 14.67
N ALA A 141 -5.04 17.28 14.87
CA ALA A 141 -4.90 18.27 13.81
C ALA A 141 -4.12 17.67 12.61
N LYS A 142 -4.60 17.95 11.39
CA LYS A 142 -3.91 17.56 10.15
C LYS A 142 -2.56 18.27 10.17
N ARG A 143 -1.48 17.54 10.48
CA ARG A 143 -0.13 18.14 10.52
C ARG A 143 0.28 18.46 9.09
N ALA A 144 0.66 19.72 8.85
CA ALA A 144 1.01 20.24 7.54
C ALA A 144 2.03 19.33 6.82
N LYS A 145 1.78 19.04 5.54
CA LYS A 145 2.74 18.41 4.64
C LYS A 145 3.97 19.32 4.58
N GLN A 146 5.05 18.94 5.27
CA GLN A 146 6.33 19.62 5.12
C GLN A 146 6.98 19.13 3.81
N ILE A 147 6.42 19.54 2.67
CA ILE A 147 7.11 19.43 1.39
C ILE A 147 8.17 20.54 1.42
N LYS A 148 9.39 20.22 1.87
CA LYS A 148 10.53 21.07 1.54
C LYS A 148 10.64 21.09 0.02
N LYS A 149 10.36 22.26 -0.59
CA LYS A 149 10.77 22.57 -1.97
C LYS A 149 12.25 22.23 -2.07
N THR A 150 12.58 21.11 -2.70
CA THR A 150 13.97 20.80 -3.02
C THR A 150 14.18 21.29 -4.45
N SER A 151 14.62 22.55 -4.51
CA SER A 151 15.48 23.15 -5.54
C SER A 151 15.15 22.88 -7.01
N ALA A 152 14.39 23.78 -7.62
CA ALA A 152 14.57 24.15 -9.02
C ALA A 152 15.88 24.96 -9.13
N ALA A 153 17.02 24.27 -9.11
CA ALA A 153 18.34 24.87 -9.33
C ALA A 153 19.35 23.78 -9.73
N LEU A 154 19.12 23.12 -10.86
CA LEU A 154 20.20 22.39 -11.56
C LEU A 154 19.88 22.10 -13.04
N ILE A 155 19.43 23.10 -13.80
CA ILE A 155 19.59 23.12 -15.26
C ILE A 155 19.88 24.57 -15.67
N ARG A 156 21.10 25.02 -15.41
CA ARG A 156 21.80 26.07 -16.16
C ARG A 156 23.29 25.86 -15.93
N ARG A 157 23.87 24.98 -16.73
CA ARG A 157 25.19 25.09 -17.37
C ARG A 157 25.35 23.91 -18.31
#